data_AF-A0A173Z9Y3-F1
#
_entry.id   AF-A0A173Z9Y3-F1
#
_cell.length_a   1.000
_cell.length_b   1.000
_cell.length_c   1.000
_cell.angle_alpha   90.00
_cell.angle_beta   90.00
_cell.angle_gamma   90.00
#
_symmetry.space_group_name_H-M   'P 1'
#
loop_
_entity.id
_entity.type
_entity.pdbx_description
1 polymer ?
#
loop_
_entity_poly.entity_id
_entity_poly.type
_entity_poly.pdbx_seq_one_letter_code
_entity_poly.pdbx_strand_id
1 'polypeptide(L)'
;MAFPNQTIYNAGQAGQGTAPATVDFVALSPNEYNVTEAQGTATFPISGISKVRNNDGGTTFNGEVRAVTDGFKPSDGQQIKVSLVLRDKQGAIIYGEMAFVDWPDNGQSMPFSILVYDLPDYTSYESYAQIW
;
A
#
# COMPACT_ATOMS: atom_id res chain seq x y z
N MET A 1 -3.49 3.27 11.00
CA MET A 1 -4.91 3.48 11.42
C MET A 1 -5.85 2.78 10.43
N ALA A 2 -7.09 2.48 10.80
CA ALA A 2 -8.13 2.00 9.88
C ALA A 2 -9.48 2.66 10.20
N PHE A 3 -10.22 3.09 9.18
CA PHE A 3 -11.58 3.61 9.34
C PHE A 3 -12.61 2.46 9.43
N PRO A 4 -13.78 2.68 10.03
CA PRO A 4 -14.88 1.71 9.99
C PRO A 4 -15.17 1.26 8.55
N ASN A 5 -15.34 -0.05 8.36
CA ASN A 5 -15.59 -0.69 7.06
C ASN A 5 -14.47 -0.52 6.00
N GLN A 6 -13.27 -0.09 6.38
CA GLN A 6 -12.14 -0.01 5.48
C GLN A 6 -11.40 -1.34 5.37
N THR A 7 -11.12 -1.78 4.14
CA THR A 7 -10.15 -2.85 3.89
C THR A 7 -8.74 -2.28 3.88
N ILE A 8 -7.85 -2.89 4.68
CA ILE A 8 -6.44 -2.52 4.81
C ILE A 8 -5.59 -3.56 4.08
N TYR A 9 -4.64 -3.09 3.27
CA TYR A 9 -3.74 -3.93 2.48
C TYR A 9 -2.31 -3.73 2.97
N ASN A 10 -1.78 -4.76 3.64
CA ASN A 10 -0.38 -4.80 4.03
C ASN A 10 0.35 -5.78 3.13
N ALA A 11 1.36 -5.28 2.41
CA ALA A 11 2.29 -6.07 1.66
C ALA A 11 3.71 -5.61 2.03
N GLY A 12 4.66 -6.52 1.97
CA GLY A 12 6.06 -6.24 2.27
C GLY A 12 6.90 -7.47 1.97
N GLN A 13 8.21 -7.26 1.86
CA GLN A 13 9.14 -8.32 1.51
C GLN A 13 9.30 -9.30 2.69
N ALA A 14 9.17 -10.59 2.42
CA ALA A 14 9.52 -11.65 3.36
C ALA A 14 10.91 -12.22 3.01
N GLY A 15 11.94 -11.86 3.79
CA GLY A 15 13.30 -12.40 3.64
C GLY A 15 13.90 -12.19 2.25
N GLN A 16 14.62 -13.20 1.75
CA GLN A 16 15.28 -13.19 0.43
C GLN A 16 14.39 -13.71 -0.72
N GLY A 17 13.06 -13.68 -0.57
CA GLY A 17 12.13 -14.03 -1.66
C GLY A 17 11.75 -15.52 -1.77
N THR A 18 12.10 -16.37 -0.79
CA THR A 18 11.53 -17.73 -0.71
C THR A 18 10.20 -17.68 0.04
N ALA A 19 9.11 -18.01 -0.65
CA ALA A 19 7.78 -18.06 -0.05
C ALA A 19 7.75 -19.12 1.09
N PRO A 20 7.26 -18.77 2.30
CA PRO A 20 7.06 -19.75 3.35
C PRO A 20 5.97 -20.76 2.97
N ALA A 21 6.10 -22.00 3.43
CA ALA A 21 5.13 -23.06 3.13
C ALA A 21 3.74 -22.78 3.72
N THR A 22 3.70 -22.14 4.90
CA THR A 22 2.47 -21.68 5.55
C THR A 22 2.72 -20.32 6.20
N VAL A 23 1.68 -19.50 6.26
CA VAL A 23 1.66 -18.25 7.02
C VAL A 23 0.36 -18.22 7.81
N ASP A 24 0.48 -18.11 9.13
CA ASP A 24 -0.66 -18.00 10.03
C ASP A 24 -0.86 -16.54 10.44
N PHE A 25 -2.09 -16.06 10.33
CA PHE A 25 -2.48 -14.72 10.78
C PHE A 25 -3.45 -14.82 11.94
N VAL A 26 -3.19 -14.03 12.99
CA VAL A 26 -4.11 -13.85 14.11
C VAL A 26 -4.42 -12.37 14.23
N ALA A 27 -5.70 -12.02 14.11
CA ALA A 27 -6.15 -10.67 14.41
C ALA A 27 -6.21 -10.49 15.94
N LEU A 28 -5.46 -9.54 16.47
CA LEU A 28 -5.51 -9.17 17.87
C LEU A 28 -6.58 -8.10 18.07
N SER A 29 -7.38 -8.23 19.12
CA SER A 29 -8.28 -7.15 19.55
C SER A 29 -7.44 -5.94 19.97
N PRO A 30 -7.75 -4.73 19.47
CA PRO A 30 -7.06 -3.54 19.93
C PRO A 30 -7.37 -3.29 21.41
N ASN A 31 -6.40 -2.72 22.14
CA ASN A 31 -6.69 -2.19 23.46
C ASN A 31 -7.64 -0.98 23.36
N GLU A 32 -8.40 -0.68 24.40
CA GLU A 32 -9.36 0.44 24.39
C GLU A 32 -8.69 1.78 24.04
N TYR A 33 -7.47 2.02 24.51
CA TYR A 33 -6.69 3.23 24.20
C TYR A 33 -6.17 3.29 22.74
N ASN A 34 -6.30 2.21 21.96
CA ASN A 34 -6.01 2.20 20.53
C ASN A 34 -7.24 2.48 19.67
N VAL A 35 -8.42 2.61 20.28
CA VAL A 35 -9.68 2.88 19.61
C VAL A 35 -10.14 4.29 19.98
N THR A 36 -10.47 5.09 18.97
CA THR A 36 -11.08 6.40 19.14
C THR A 36 -12.39 6.44 18.37
N GLU A 37 -13.31 7.29 18.79
CA GLU A 37 -14.46 7.64 17.96
C GLU A 37 -13.96 8.21 16.63
N ALA A 38 -14.50 7.68 15.52
CA ALA A 38 -14.06 8.05 14.19
C ALA A 38 -14.51 9.49 13.88
N GLN A 39 -13.54 10.37 13.62
CA GLN A 39 -13.82 11.72 13.12
C GLN A 39 -13.63 11.75 11.61
N GLY A 40 -14.72 11.48 10.89
CA GLY A 40 -14.71 11.44 9.43
C GLY A 40 -14.02 10.21 8.84
N THR A 41 -13.77 10.25 7.53
CA THR A 41 -13.15 9.17 6.76
C THR A 41 -12.10 9.72 5.79
N ALA A 42 -11.14 8.87 5.42
CA ALA A 42 -10.26 9.12 4.30
C ALA A 42 -10.11 7.89 3.41
N THR A 43 -10.10 8.11 2.11
CA THR A 43 -9.83 7.09 1.09
C THR A 43 -8.74 7.56 0.15
N PHE A 44 -8.02 6.61 -0.43
CA PHE A 44 -6.84 6.88 -1.25
C PHE A 44 -6.93 6.19 -2.61
N PRO A 45 -7.79 6.65 -3.54
CA PRO A 45 -7.84 6.08 -4.88
C PRO A 45 -6.48 6.20 -5.57
N ILE A 46 -6.06 5.12 -6.21
CA ILE A 46 -4.85 5.09 -7.04
C ILE A 46 -5.24 5.17 -8.51
N SER A 47 -4.49 5.96 -9.28
CA SER A 47 -4.62 6.08 -10.73
C SER A 47 -3.26 6.16 -11.43
N GLY A 48 -3.27 6.16 -12.76
CA GLY A 48 -2.05 6.37 -13.55
C GLY A 48 -1.00 5.26 -13.39
N ILE A 49 -1.42 4.05 -13.02
CA ILE A 49 -0.50 2.95 -12.73
C ILE A 49 0.29 2.59 -13.99
N SER A 50 1.61 2.58 -13.86
CA SER A 50 2.53 2.19 -14.94
C SER A 50 3.75 1.46 -14.39
N LYS A 51 4.48 0.79 -15.30
CA LYS A 51 5.70 0.06 -14.99
C LYS A 51 6.77 0.38 -16.02
N VAL A 52 7.99 0.64 -15.54
CA VAL A 52 9.15 0.89 -16.39
C VAL A 52 10.29 -0.04 -15.97
N ARG A 53 10.91 -0.71 -16.94
CA ARG A 53 12.18 -1.42 -16.74
C ARG A 53 13.31 -0.41 -16.85
N ASN A 54 14.14 -0.32 -15.83
CA ASN A 54 15.23 0.66 -15.76
C ASN A 54 16.54 0.07 -16.31
N ASN A 55 17.45 0.95 -16.72
CA ASN A 55 18.76 0.56 -17.26
C ASN A 55 19.70 -0.04 -16.19
N ASP A 56 19.42 0.21 -14.90
CA ASP A 56 20.19 -0.29 -13.75
C ASP A 56 19.78 -1.71 -13.32
N GLY A 57 18.88 -2.36 -14.06
CA GLY A 57 18.39 -3.68 -13.73
C GLY A 57 17.25 -3.68 -12.69
N GLY A 58 16.74 -2.52 -12.30
CA GLY A 58 15.52 -2.38 -11.50
C GLY A 58 14.26 -2.26 -12.36
N THR A 59 13.11 -2.37 -11.71
CA THR A 59 11.81 -2.08 -12.31
C THR A 59 11.08 -1.11 -11.38
N THR A 60 10.66 0.03 -11.91
CA THR A 60 9.88 1.02 -11.16
C THR A 60 8.40 0.87 -11.48
N PHE A 61 7.59 0.73 -10.43
CA PHE A 61 6.14 0.83 -10.48
C PHE A 61 5.73 2.23 -10.06
N ASN A 62 4.99 2.93 -10.90
CA ASN A 62 4.57 4.31 -10.68
C ASN A 62 3.06 4.40 -10.62
N GLY A 63 2.58 5.47 -10.00
CA GLY A 63 1.19 5.89 -10.07
C GLY A 63 0.99 7.19 -9.30
N GLU A 64 -0.26 7.54 -9.11
CA GLU A 64 -0.67 8.67 -8.29
C GLU A 64 -1.67 8.19 -7.26
N VAL A 65 -1.55 8.72 -6.04
CA VAL A 65 -2.53 8.51 -4.98
C VAL A 65 -3.23 9.82 -4.68
N ARG A 66 -4.57 9.79 -4.68
CA ARG A 66 -5.41 10.96 -4.38
C ARG A 66 -5.92 10.88 -2.96
N ALA A 67 -5.83 11.95 -2.18
CA ALA A 67 -6.51 12.02 -0.89
C ALA A 67 -7.97 12.43 -1.08
N VAL A 68 -8.91 11.65 -0.56
CA VAL A 68 -10.33 12.01 -0.51
C VAL A 68 -10.80 11.86 0.93
N THR A 69 -11.04 13.00 1.59
CA THR A 69 -11.48 13.05 2.99
C THR A 69 -12.89 13.58 3.12
N ASP A 70 -13.65 12.99 4.04
CA ASP A 70 -14.91 13.52 4.54
C ASP A 70 -14.80 13.74 6.05
N GLY A 71 -14.65 14.99 6.49
CA GLY A 71 -14.52 15.37 7.90
C GLY A 71 -13.18 15.00 8.59
N PHE A 72 -12.39 14.07 8.03
CA PHE A 72 -11.10 13.68 8.59
C PHE A 72 -10.03 14.75 8.33
N LYS A 73 -9.21 15.03 9.35
CA LYS A 73 -8.05 15.92 9.25
C LYS A 73 -6.79 15.15 9.61
N PRO A 74 -5.81 15.01 8.70
CA PRO A 74 -4.54 14.35 9.00
C PRO A 74 -3.76 15.15 10.05
N SER A 75 -3.00 14.45 10.90
CA SER A 75 -1.99 15.09 11.75
C SER A 75 -0.79 15.57 10.92
N ASP A 76 -0.02 16.51 11.46
CA ASP A 76 1.22 16.94 10.83
C ASP A 76 2.18 15.77 10.63
N GLY A 77 2.77 15.67 9.44
CA GLY A 77 3.67 14.56 9.06
C GLY A 77 2.96 13.22 8.83
N GLN A 78 1.63 13.17 8.84
CA GLN A 78 0.87 12.00 8.44
C GLN A 78 1.20 11.62 6.99
N GLN A 79 1.50 10.35 6.76
CA GLN A 79 1.83 9.83 5.43
C GLN A 79 0.76 8.85 4.93
N ILE A 80 0.82 8.58 3.64
CA ILE A 80 0.06 7.54 2.97
C ILE A 80 1.05 6.43 2.62
N LYS A 81 0.77 5.22 3.09
CA LYS A 81 1.48 4.02 2.64
C LYS A 81 0.84 3.50 1.35
N VAL A 82 1.67 3.24 0.35
CA VAL A 82 1.30 2.56 -0.88
C VAL A 82 1.93 1.17 -0.89
N SER A 83 1.10 0.13 -0.87
CA SER A 83 1.51 -1.27 -0.95
C SER A 83 1.45 -1.76 -2.40
N LEU A 84 2.54 -2.30 -2.92
CA LEU A 84 2.62 -3.06 -4.17
C LEU A 84 2.44 -4.56 -3.86
N VAL A 85 1.62 -5.25 -4.66
CA VAL A 85 1.40 -6.70 -4.57
C VAL A 85 1.63 -7.32 -5.94
N LEU A 86 2.48 -8.35 -6.03
CA LEU A 86 2.64 -9.14 -7.25
C LEU A 86 2.01 -10.52 -7.09
N ARG A 87 1.37 -10.99 -8.14
CA ARG A 87 0.69 -12.29 -8.16
C ARG A 87 1.15 -13.18 -9.29
N ASP A 88 1.13 -14.49 -9.03
CA ASP A 88 1.36 -15.51 -10.04
C ASP A 88 0.11 -15.72 -10.94
N LYS A 89 0.16 -16.75 -11.81
CA LYS A 89 -0.94 -17.09 -12.73
C LYS A 89 -2.19 -17.62 -12.01
N GLN A 90 -2.01 -18.15 -10.80
CA GLN A 90 -3.08 -18.69 -9.95
C GLN A 90 -3.69 -17.61 -9.06
N GLY A 91 -3.12 -16.40 -9.06
CA GLY A 91 -3.56 -15.28 -8.24
C GLY A 91 -2.97 -15.28 -6.84
N ALA A 92 -2.03 -16.17 -6.52
CA ALA A 92 -1.35 -16.17 -5.23
C ALA A 92 -0.40 -14.98 -5.13
N ILE A 93 -0.31 -14.36 -3.95
CA ILE A 93 0.65 -13.29 -3.69
C ILE A 93 2.04 -13.91 -3.58
N ILE A 94 2.97 -13.46 -4.43
CA ILE A 94 4.34 -13.99 -4.49
C ILE A 94 5.39 -12.95 -4.12
N TYR A 95 5.00 -11.66 -4.05
CA TYR A 95 5.88 -10.58 -3.64
C TYR A 95 5.06 -9.37 -3.17
N GLY A 96 5.66 -8.56 -2.30
CA GLY A 96 5.12 -7.28 -1.91
C GLY A 96 6.23 -6.29 -1.56
N GLU A 97 5.97 -5.01 -1.80
CA GLU A 97 6.83 -3.88 -1.42
C GLU A 97 5.95 -2.71 -1.01
N MET A 98 6.51 -1.71 -0.33
CA MET A 98 5.78 -0.49 -0.01
C MET A 98 6.62 0.77 -0.20
N ALA A 99 5.92 1.88 -0.46
CA ALA A 99 6.46 3.22 -0.36
C ALA A 99 5.55 4.08 0.51
N PHE A 100 6.09 5.21 0.94
CA PHE A 100 5.38 6.22 1.69
C PHE A 100 5.42 7.52 0.91
N VAL A 101 4.29 8.20 0.84
CA VAL A 101 4.20 9.55 0.27
C VAL A 101 3.55 10.48 1.28
N ASP A 102 3.88 11.76 1.17
CA ASP A 102 3.26 12.78 1.99
C ASP A 102 1.77 12.91 1.65
N TRP A 103 0.98 13.29 2.66
CA TRP A 103 -0.45 13.49 2.50
C TRP A 103 -0.74 14.77 1.69
N PRO A 104 -1.34 14.67 0.47
CA PRO A 104 -1.71 15.86 -0.30
C PRO A 104 -3.01 16.48 0.23
N ASP A 105 -3.27 17.74 -0.13
CA ASP A 105 -4.55 18.40 0.19
C ASP A 105 -5.76 17.58 -0.27
N ASN A 106 -6.91 17.74 0.39
CA ASN A 106 -8.12 17.00 0.03
C ASN A 106 -8.50 17.24 -1.45
N GLY A 107 -8.68 16.16 -2.19
CA GLY A 107 -8.97 16.16 -3.62
C GLY A 107 -7.73 16.28 -4.51
N GLN A 108 -6.53 16.47 -3.96
CA GLN A 108 -5.26 16.50 -4.70
C GLN A 108 -4.58 15.13 -4.72
N SER A 109 -3.64 14.99 -5.67
CA SER A 109 -2.86 13.77 -5.87
C SER A 109 -1.39 13.98 -5.54
N MET A 110 -0.74 12.90 -5.09
CA MET A 110 0.71 12.81 -4.92
C MET A 110 1.23 11.64 -5.76
N PRO A 111 2.29 11.82 -6.58
CA PRO A 111 2.90 10.71 -7.28
C PRO A 111 3.63 9.77 -6.31
N PHE A 112 3.66 8.49 -6.63
CA PHE A 112 4.50 7.50 -5.96
C PHE A 112 5.34 6.72 -6.98
N SER A 113 6.49 6.24 -6.52
CA SER A 113 7.37 5.35 -7.27
C SER A 113 7.91 4.28 -6.32
N ILE A 114 7.79 3.01 -6.73
CA ILE A 114 8.31 1.85 -5.99
C ILE A 114 9.32 1.15 -6.90
N LEU A 115 10.61 1.25 -6.54
CA LEU A 115 11.70 0.59 -7.25
C LEU A 115 11.95 -0.79 -6.66
N VAL A 116 11.92 -1.81 -7.49
CA VAL A 116 12.18 -3.19 -7.08
C VAL A 116 13.24 -3.83 -7.99
N TYR A 117 14.19 -4.52 -7.39
CA TYR A 117 15.19 -5.35 -8.07
C TYR A 117 14.84 -6.83 -7.92
N ASP A 118 15.41 -7.66 -8.79
CA ASP A 118 15.30 -9.13 -8.71
C ASP A 118 13.86 -9.66 -8.57
N LEU A 119 12.95 -9.06 -9.35
CA LEU A 119 11.54 -9.43 -9.34
C LEU A 119 11.34 -10.93 -9.65
N PRO A 120 10.49 -11.65 -8.88
CA PRO A 120 10.08 -13.00 -9.25
C PRO A 120 9.26 -12.96 -10.54
N ASP A 121 9.12 -14.10 -11.23
CA ASP A 121 8.20 -14.20 -12.37
C ASP A 121 6.75 -14.02 -11.89
N TYR A 122 6.07 -12.99 -12.38
CA TYR A 122 4.73 -12.61 -11.95
C TYR A 122 3.82 -12.33 -13.15
N THR A 123 2.52 -12.53 -12.96
CA THR A 123 1.51 -12.38 -14.01
C THR A 123 0.81 -11.03 -13.92
N SER A 124 0.51 -10.57 -12.71
CA SER A 124 -0.19 -9.32 -12.47
C SER A 124 0.37 -8.60 -11.24
N TYR A 125 0.09 -7.31 -11.19
CA TYR A 125 0.46 -6.46 -10.08
C TYR A 125 -0.70 -5.54 -9.74
N GLU A 126 -0.81 -5.20 -8.46
CA GLU A 126 -1.83 -4.32 -7.91
C GLU A 126 -1.16 -3.34 -6.94
N SER A 127 -1.77 -2.18 -6.74
CA SER A 127 -1.33 -1.22 -5.74
C SER A 127 -2.50 -0.77 -4.90
N TYR A 128 -2.27 -0.63 -3.60
CA TYR A 128 -3.28 -0.22 -2.63
C TYR A 128 -2.71 0.87 -1.72
N ALA A 129 -3.51 1.86 -1.37
CA ALA A 129 -3.08 2.94 -0.50
C ALA A 129 -3.92 3.01 0.78
N GLN A 130 -3.26 3.34 1.88
CA GLN A 130 -3.85 3.49 3.20
C GLN A 130 -3.08 4.50 4.04
N ILE A 131 -3.71 4.98 5.11
CA ILE A 131 -3.05 5.84 6.09
C ILE A 131 -1.92 5.09 6.82
N TRP A 132 -0.79 5.77 7.05
CA TRP A 132 0.35 5.25 7.82
C TRP A 132 0.36 5.77 9.24
#